data_AF-A0A7F8RP87-F1
#
_entry.id   AF-A0A7F8RP87-F1
#
_cell.length_a   1.000
_cell.length_b   1.000
_cell.length_c   1.000
_cell.angle_alpha   90.00
_cell.angle_beta   90.00
_cell.angle_gamma   90.00
#
_symmetry.space_group_name_H-M   'P 1'
#
loop_
_entity.id
_entity.type
_entity.pdbx_description
1 polymer ?
#
loop_
_entity_poly.entity_id
_entity_poly.type
_entity_poly.pdbx_seq_one_letter_code
_entity_poly.pdbx_strand_id
1 'polypeptide(L)'
;MDTLFNTKFESDPATHNEPGVRLKARSYELQESNVRLKLTIVDTVGFGDQINKDDSYKPIVEYIDAQFEAYLQEELKIKRSLFNYHDTRIHACLYFIAPTGHSLKSLDLVTMKKLDSKVNIIPIIAKADTIAKNELHKFKSKIMSELVSNGVQIYQFPTDEETVAEINATMSVHLPFAVVGSTEEVKIGNKMAKARQYPWGVVQVENENHCDFVKLREMLIRVNMEDLREQTHTRHYELYRRCKLEEMGFKDTDPDSKPFSYWELWKWFVLLEIHHLNSDVHLGASKIIWSIKTGFESTDLANRKVKSTWFSIS
;
A
#
# COMPACT_ATOMS: atom_id res chain seq x y z
N MET A 1 -9.77 -0.72 6.81
CA MET A 1 -10.11 -0.71 5.37
C MET A 1 -11.60 -0.59 5.18
N ASP A 2 -12.41 -1.51 5.69
CA ASP A 2 -13.89 -1.46 5.58
C ASP A 2 -14.51 -0.14 6.06
N THR A 3 -13.92 0.45 7.10
CA THR A 3 -14.36 1.75 7.62
C THR A 3 -14.05 2.90 6.66
N LEU A 4 -12.91 2.83 5.95
CA LEU A 4 -12.39 3.90 5.08
C LEU A 4 -13.29 4.14 3.85
N PHE A 5 -13.77 3.06 3.24
CA PHE A 5 -14.61 3.12 2.02
C PHE A 5 -16.08 2.80 2.25
N ASN A 6 -16.49 2.72 3.52
CA ASN A 6 -17.86 2.38 3.92
C ASN A 6 -18.43 1.11 3.26
N THR A 7 -17.56 0.20 2.84
CA THR A 7 -17.88 -1.05 2.14
C THR A 7 -17.27 -2.21 2.92
N LYS A 8 -17.98 -3.33 3.00
CA LYS A 8 -17.41 -4.54 3.61
C LYS A 8 -16.51 -5.20 2.59
N PHE A 9 -15.19 -5.15 2.81
CA PHE A 9 -14.28 -5.94 2.01
C PHE A 9 -14.22 -7.34 2.62
N GLU A 10 -14.63 -8.36 1.87
CA GLU A 10 -14.51 -9.75 2.29
C GLU A 10 -13.04 -10.05 2.57
N SER A 11 -12.61 -10.12 3.82
CA SER A 11 -11.24 -10.50 4.18
C SER A 11 -11.25 -11.74 5.05
N ASP A 12 -10.74 -12.84 4.49
CA ASP A 12 -10.50 -14.04 5.30
C ASP A 12 -9.47 -13.69 6.38
N PRO A 13 -9.68 -14.13 7.64
CA PRO A 13 -8.68 -13.99 8.67
C PRO A 13 -7.41 -14.73 8.23
N ALA A 14 -6.32 -13.99 8.04
CA ALA A 14 -5.02 -14.61 7.81
C ALA A 14 -4.54 -15.25 9.11
N THR A 15 -4.01 -16.47 9.00
CA THR A 15 -3.38 -17.18 10.12
C THR A 15 -2.03 -16.56 10.45
N HIS A 16 -1.63 -16.61 11.74
CA HIS A 16 -0.33 -16.09 12.22
C HIS A 16 0.86 -17.04 11.96
N ASN A 17 0.64 -18.10 11.19
CA ASN A 17 1.63 -19.16 10.97
C ASN A 17 2.08 -19.18 9.50
N GLU A 18 2.06 -18.02 8.85
CA GLU A 18 2.44 -17.90 7.45
C GLU A 18 3.98 -18.01 7.34
N PRO A 19 4.50 -18.90 6.48
CA PRO A 19 5.94 -19.17 6.37
C PRO A 19 6.75 -17.98 5.83
N GLY A 20 6.07 -17.02 5.18
CA GLY A 20 6.68 -15.81 4.65
C GLY A 20 5.64 -14.74 4.34
N VAL A 21 6.12 -13.57 3.92
CA VAL A 21 5.27 -12.45 3.54
C VAL A 21 4.72 -12.67 2.13
N ARG A 22 3.41 -12.50 1.97
CA ARG A 22 2.73 -12.55 0.66
C ARG A 22 1.74 -11.40 0.54
N LEU A 23 1.38 -11.06 -0.70
CA LEU A 23 0.43 -10.00 -1.00
C LEU A 23 -0.88 -10.57 -1.55
N LYS A 24 -2.00 -9.98 -1.14
CA LYS A 24 -3.32 -10.28 -1.67
C LYS A 24 -3.92 -9.01 -2.25
N ALA A 25 -4.04 -8.95 -3.57
CA ALA A 25 -4.70 -7.85 -4.27
C ALA A 25 -6.19 -8.14 -4.46
N ARG A 26 -7.03 -7.12 -4.28
CA ARG A 26 -8.47 -7.19 -4.52
C ARG A 26 -8.96 -5.88 -5.12
N SER A 27 -9.64 -5.97 -6.25
CA SER A 27 -10.19 -4.82 -6.95
C SER A 27 -11.69 -4.68 -6.68
N TYR A 28 -12.12 -3.43 -6.50
CA TYR A 28 -13.48 -3.04 -6.20
C TYR A 28 -13.86 -1.87 -7.09
N GLU A 29 -15.05 -1.94 -7.69
CA GLU A 29 -15.61 -0.79 -8.38
C GLU A 29 -16.48 -0.01 -7.39
N LEU A 30 -16.03 1.21 -7.09
CA LEU A 30 -16.72 2.13 -6.21
C LEU A 30 -17.32 3.27 -7.04
N GLN A 31 -18.48 3.77 -6.62
CA GLN A 31 -19.06 4.97 -7.17
C GLN A 31 -19.09 6.02 -6.08
N GLU A 32 -18.26 7.07 -6.24
CA GLU A 32 -18.25 8.19 -5.31
C GLU A 32 -18.75 9.44 -6.04
N SER A 33 -19.90 9.94 -5.60
CA SER A 33 -20.67 10.98 -6.31
C SER A 33 -20.98 10.57 -7.76
N ASN A 34 -20.33 11.20 -8.75
CA ASN A 34 -20.52 10.96 -10.19
C ASN A 34 -19.32 10.28 -10.85
N VAL A 35 -18.28 9.92 -10.09
CA VAL A 35 -17.06 9.31 -10.61
C VAL A 35 -17.06 7.83 -10.28
N ARG A 36 -16.81 6.99 -11.30
CA ARG A 36 -16.55 5.55 -11.11
C ARG A 36 -15.07 5.37 -10.83
N LEU A 37 -14.76 4.80 -9.67
CA LEU A 37 -13.40 4.57 -9.20
C LEU A 37 -13.13 3.07 -9.15
N LYS A 38 -12.04 2.60 -9.77
CA LYS A 38 -11.62 1.20 -9.65
C LYS A 38 -10.48 1.11 -8.62
N LEU A 39 -10.89 0.85 -7.38
CA LEU A 39 -9.99 0.75 -6.23
C LEU A 39 -9.41 -0.66 -6.13
N THR A 40 -8.10 -0.81 -6.17
CA THR A 40 -7.39 -2.06 -5.84
C THR A 40 -6.69 -1.95 -4.49
N ILE A 41 -7.09 -2.79 -3.54
CA ILE A 41 -6.49 -2.90 -2.23
C ILE A 41 -5.52 -4.08 -2.24
N VAL A 42 -4.27 -3.82 -1.87
CA VAL A 42 -3.23 -4.86 -1.76
C VAL A 42 -2.85 -5.01 -0.29
N ASP A 43 -3.29 -6.09 0.32
CA ASP A 43 -2.98 -6.40 1.72
C ASP A 43 -1.71 -7.25 1.82
N THR A 44 -0.87 -6.93 2.81
CA THR A 44 0.19 -7.86 3.23
C THR A 44 -0.37 -8.92 4.16
N VAL A 45 0.12 -10.15 4.00
CA VAL A 45 -0.20 -11.30 4.82
C VAL A 45 1.11 -11.87 5.34
N GLY A 46 1.15 -12.15 6.65
CA GLY A 46 2.34 -12.71 7.30
C GLY A 46 3.42 -11.69 7.63
N PHE A 47 3.19 -10.38 7.44
CA PHE A 47 4.22 -9.36 7.68
C PHE A 47 4.59 -9.27 9.17
N GLY A 48 5.81 -9.67 9.51
CA GLY A 48 6.34 -9.60 10.87
C GLY A 48 5.99 -10.80 11.76
N ASP A 49 5.36 -11.83 11.23
CA ASP A 49 5.03 -13.08 11.93
C ASP A 49 6.23 -14.03 12.04
N GLN A 50 7.18 -13.97 11.10
CA GLN A 50 8.35 -14.85 11.07
C GLN A 50 9.38 -14.49 12.17
N ILE A 51 10.15 -15.48 12.62
CA ILE A 51 11.25 -15.23 13.58
C ILE A 51 12.39 -14.44 12.89
N ASN A 52 12.79 -14.87 11.69
CA ASN A 52 13.71 -14.12 10.85
C ASN A 52 12.91 -13.15 9.97
N LYS A 53 13.20 -11.86 10.11
CA LYS A 53 12.44 -10.77 9.49
C LYS A 53 13.26 -9.95 8.49
N ASP A 54 14.52 -10.32 8.27
CA ASP A 54 15.48 -9.48 7.53
C ASP A 54 15.03 -9.16 6.11
N ASP A 55 14.34 -10.11 5.46
CA ASP A 55 13.90 -10.02 4.06
C ASP A 55 12.38 -9.84 3.89
N SER A 56 11.67 -9.43 4.95
CA SER A 56 10.20 -9.29 4.93
C SER A 56 9.71 -8.29 3.88
N TYR A 57 10.55 -7.34 3.46
CA TYR A 57 10.23 -6.34 2.45
C TYR A 57 10.35 -6.85 1.01
N LYS A 58 11.10 -7.95 0.75
CA LYS A 58 11.38 -8.42 -0.61
C LYS A 58 10.10 -8.72 -1.41
N PRO A 59 9.12 -9.48 -0.89
CA PRO A 59 7.89 -9.77 -1.63
C PRO A 59 7.07 -8.50 -1.90
N ILE A 60 7.19 -7.48 -1.05
CA ILE A 60 6.51 -6.20 -1.21
C ILE A 60 7.15 -5.40 -2.34
N VAL A 61 8.48 -5.29 -2.33
CA VAL A 61 9.24 -4.61 -3.38
C VAL A 61 9.06 -5.30 -4.73
N GLU A 62 9.16 -6.62 -4.78
CA GLU A 62 8.98 -7.41 -5.99
C GLU A 62 7.61 -7.19 -6.62
N TYR A 63 6.55 -7.09 -5.81
CA TYR A 63 5.21 -6.80 -6.32
C TYR A 63 5.11 -5.39 -6.90
N ILE A 64 5.67 -4.37 -6.22
CA ILE A 64 5.68 -2.99 -6.71
C ILE A 64 6.44 -2.91 -8.04
N ASP A 65 7.62 -3.52 -8.09
CA ASP A 65 8.46 -3.56 -9.29
C ASP A 65 7.77 -4.31 -10.43
N ALA A 66 7.04 -5.39 -10.15
CA ALA A 66 6.24 -6.08 -11.15
C ALA A 66 5.13 -5.19 -11.75
N GLN A 67 4.52 -4.29 -10.96
CA GLN A 67 3.53 -3.35 -11.49
C GLN A 67 4.19 -2.28 -12.37
N PHE A 68 5.36 -1.79 -11.98
CA PHE A 68 6.13 -0.86 -12.80
C PHE A 68 6.60 -1.51 -14.11
N GLU A 69 7.06 -2.76 -14.04
CA GLU A 69 7.45 -3.52 -15.22
C GLU A 69 6.27 -3.72 -16.17
N ALA A 70 5.10 -4.13 -15.68
CA ALA A 70 3.91 -4.29 -16.50
C ALA A 70 3.53 -3.00 -17.25
N TYR A 71 3.63 -1.86 -16.57
CA TYR A 71 3.37 -0.55 -17.17
C TYR A 71 4.45 -0.19 -18.21
N LEU A 72 5.72 -0.41 -17.92
CA LEU A 72 6.83 -0.16 -18.85
C LEU A 72 6.72 -1.02 -20.12
N GLN A 73 6.35 -2.29 -19.98
CA GLN A 73 6.14 -3.19 -21.11
C GLN A 73 5.02 -2.69 -22.03
N GLU A 74 3.95 -2.12 -21.48
CA GLU A 74 2.89 -1.49 -22.28
C GLU A 74 3.39 -0.23 -23.01
N GLU A 75 4.24 0.59 -22.39
CA GLU A 75 4.85 1.76 -23.03
C GLU A 75 5.77 1.39 -24.20
N LEU A 76 6.47 0.26 -24.10
CA LEU A 76 7.40 -0.23 -25.12
C LEU A 76 6.72 -0.94 -26.31
N LYS A 77 5.41 -1.21 -26.25
CA LYS A 77 4.68 -1.82 -27.36
C LYS A 77 4.62 -0.90 -28.58
N ILE A 78 4.85 -1.48 -29.77
CA ILE A 78 4.75 -0.76 -31.06
C ILE A 78 3.33 -0.22 -31.28
N LYS A 79 2.31 -1.02 -30.94
CA LYS A 79 0.90 -0.60 -30.92
C LYS A 79 0.45 -0.40 -29.48
N ARG A 80 0.80 0.74 -28.91
CA ARG A 80 0.44 1.13 -27.54
C ARG A 80 -1.02 1.57 -27.43
N SER A 81 -1.70 1.16 -26.36
CA SER A 81 -3.03 1.65 -25.99
C SER A 81 -3.09 2.09 -24.52
N LEU A 82 -2.25 3.07 -24.16
CA LEU A 82 -2.11 3.57 -22.79
C LEU A 82 -3.42 4.11 -22.20
N PHE A 83 -4.29 4.70 -23.03
CA PHE A 83 -5.58 5.24 -22.60
C PHE A 83 -6.59 4.16 -22.16
N ASN A 84 -6.42 2.92 -22.64
CA ASN A 84 -7.24 1.77 -22.24
C ASN A 84 -6.51 0.85 -21.26
N TYR A 85 -5.25 1.16 -20.92
CA TYR A 85 -4.47 0.33 -20.02
C TYR A 85 -4.96 0.55 -18.58
N HIS A 86 -5.17 -0.55 -17.87
CA HIS A 86 -5.54 -0.51 -16.47
C HIS A 86 -4.28 -0.36 -15.63
N ASP A 87 -4.10 0.82 -15.04
CA ASP A 87 -2.93 1.16 -14.24
C ASP A 87 -2.93 0.41 -12.91
N THR A 88 -2.09 -0.62 -12.78
CA THR A 88 -1.97 -1.42 -11.56
C THR A 88 -0.86 -0.93 -10.61
N ARG A 89 -0.22 0.20 -10.89
CA ARG A 89 0.85 0.75 -10.03
C ARG A 89 0.30 1.12 -8.65
N ILE A 90 1.15 0.98 -7.63
CA ILE A 90 0.78 1.33 -6.24
C ILE A 90 0.93 2.85 -6.07
N HIS A 91 -0.19 3.54 -5.90
CA HIS A 91 -0.22 5.01 -5.78
C HIS A 91 0.04 5.49 -4.36
N ALA A 92 -0.34 4.70 -3.37
CA ALA A 92 -0.21 5.06 -1.96
C ALA A 92 0.07 3.84 -1.09
N CYS A 93 0.96 4.01 -0.13
CA CYS A 93 1.27 3.05 0.91
C CYS A 93 0.71 3.55 2.24
N LEU A 94 -0.23 2.83 2.86
CA LEU A 94 -0.51 3.06 4.28
C LEU A 94 0.39 2.16 5.12
N TYR A 95 1.39 2.77 5.75
CA TYR A 95 2.30 2.04 6.63
C TYR A 95 1.77 2.04 8.06
N PHE A 96 1.26 0.90 8.52
CA PHE A 96 0.66 0.76 9.84
C PHE A 96 1.70 0.52 10.93
N ILE A 97 1.96 1.55 11.72
CA ILE A 97 2.85 1.51 12.88
C ILE A 97 2.07 0.97 14.08
N ALA A 98 2.66 -0.01 14.77
CA ALA A 98 2.08 -0.56 15.98
C ALA A 98 2.10 0.48 17.12
N PRO A 99 1.03 0.59 17.93
CA PRO A 99 0.95 1.54 19.03
C PRO A 99 1.76 1.03 20.23
N THR A 100 3.09 1.11 20.16
CA THR A 100 3.99 0.69 21.25
C THR A 100 4.18 1.77 22.30
N GLY A 101 3.98 3.05 21.94
CA GLY A 101 4.21 4.21 22.82
C GLY A 101 5.68 4.62 22.97
N HIS A 102 6.61 3.89 22.33
CA HIS A 102 8.05 4.14 22.42
C HIS A 102 8.60 4.74 21.12
N SER A 103 9.22 3.92 20.29
CA SER A 103 9.90 4.26 19.03
C SER A 103 9.36 3.40 17.88
N LEU A 104 9.83 3.66 16.65
CA LEU A 104 9.62 2.74 15.53
C LEU A 104 10.35 1.43 15.78
N LYS A 105 9.80 0.33 15.27
CA LYS A 105 10.50 -0.95 15.28
C LYS A 105 11.60 -0.93 14.23
N SER A 106 12.67 -1.69 14.45
CA SER A 106 13.74 -1.87 13.46
C SER A 106 13.21 -2.39 12.12
N LEU A 107 12.27 -3.34 12.15
CA LEU A 107 11.58 -3.84 10.96
C LEU A 107 10.90 -2.72 10.17
N ASP A 108 10.22 -1.81 10.88
CA ASP A 108 9.48 -0.71 10.26
C ASP A 108 10.44 0.23 9.54
N LEU A 109 11.56 0.55 10.20
CA LEU A 109 12.58 1.42 9.65
C LEU A 109 13.23 0.82 8.40
N VAL A 110 13.65 -0.45 8.45
CA VAL A 110 14.27 -1.14 7.30
C VAL A 110 13.29 -1.23 6.13
N THR A 111 12.04 -1.57 6.41
CA THR A 111 11.01 -1.74 5.38
C THR A 111 10.66 -0.41 4.72
N MET A 112 10.41 0.65 5.50
CA MET A 112 10.11 1.98 4.95
C MET A 112 11.29 2.53 4.15
N LYS A 113 12.53 2.31 4.61
CA LYS A 113 13.73 2.74 3.89
C LYS A 113 13.92 2.04 2.53
N LYS A 114 13.37 0.83 2.36
CA LYS A 114 13.40 0.11 1.08
C LYS A 114 12.26 0.52 0.14
N LEU A 115 11.21 1.14 0.68
CA LEU A 115 9.99 1.47 -0.06
C LEU A 115 9.87 2.96 -0.38
N ASP A 116 10.62 3.83 0.32
CA ASP A 116 10.55 5.29 0.21
C ASP A 116 10.84 5.84 -1.19
N SER A 117 11.66 5.14 -1.98
CA SER A 117 11.96 5.48 -3.37
C SER A 117 10.99 4.87 -4.38
N LYS A 118 10.11 3.95 -3.96
CA LYS A 118 9.23 3.18 -4.86
C LYS A 118 7.75 3.53 -4.72
N VAL A 119 7.31 4.09 -3.60
CA VAL A 119 5.89 4.39 -3.36
C VAL A 119 5.73 5.55 -2.36
N ASN A 120 4.63 6.28 -2.49
CA ASN A 120 4.23 7.33 -1.56
C ASN A 120 3.85 6.73 -0.19
N ILE A 121 4.77 6.78 0.78
CA ILE A 121 4.56 6.26 2.13
C ILE A 121 3.78 7.25 3.00
N ILE A 122 2.64 6.82 3.52
CA ILE A 122 1.81 7.54 4.49
C ILE A 122 1.84 6.75 5.82
N PRO A 123 2.62 7.20 6.82
CA PRO A 123 2.70 6.52 8.10
C PRO A 123 1.43 6.76 8.93
N ILE A 124 0.85 5.68 9.45
CA ILE A 124 -0.34 5.73 10.30
C ILE A 124 -0.14 4.92 11.57
N ILE A 125 -0.56 5.47 12.71
CA ILE A 125 -0.56 4.75 13.99
C ILE A 125 -1.85 3.93 14.06
N ALA A 126 -1.69 2.61 14.03
CA ALA A 126 -2.80 1.68 14.12
C ALA A 126 -3.34 1.62 15.55
N LYS A 127 -4.66 1.42 15.70
CA LYS A 127 -5.31 1.23 17.01
C LYS A 127 -4.91 2.33 18.01
N ALA A 128 -5.03 3.58 17.56
CA ALA A 128 -4.71 4.75 18.36
C ALA A 128 -5.52 4.83 19.67
N ASP A 129 -6.66 4.13 19.75
CA ASP A 129 -7.47 3.97 20.96
C ASP A 129 -6.75 3.28 22.12
N THR A 130 -5.56 2.71 21.89
CA THR A 130 -4.72 2.10 22.93
C THR A 130 -3.72 3.06 23.58
N ILE A 131 -3.54 4.27 23.05
CA ILE A 131 -2.58 5.27 23.53
C ILE A 131 -3.34 6.48 24.08
N ALA A 132 -2.92 6.99 25.24
CA ALA A 132 -3.50 8.20 25.80
C ALA A 132 -3.07 9.46 25.01
N LYS A 133 -3.91 10.50 24.96
CA LYS A 133 -3.66 11.71 24.14
C LYS A 133 -2.31 12.39 24.42
N ASN A 134 -1.91 12.44 25.70
CA ASN A 134 -0.63 13.01 26.14
C ASN A 134 0.58 12.19 25.66
N GLU A 135 0.45 10.87 25.61
CA GLU A 135 1.48 9.96 25.11
C GLU A 135 1.52 9.97 23.58
N LEU A 136 0.35 10.08 22.93
CA LEU A 136 0.23 10.11 21.48
C LEU A 136 1.03 11.25 20.86
N HIS A 137 0.96 12.46 21.45
CA HIS A 137 1.74 13.60 20.97
C HIS A 137 3.25 13.32 21.03
N LYS A 138 3.74 12.79 22.16
CA LYS A 138 5.15 12.43 22.32
C LYS A 138 5.57 11.32 21.34
N PHE A 139 4.69 10.35 21.12
CA PHE A 139 4.93 9.24 20.21
C PHE A 139 5.01 9.69 18.75
N LYS A 140 4.10 10.59 18.31
CA LYS A 140 4.17 11.21 16.98
C LYS A 140 5.49 11.93 16.75
N SER A 141 5.92 12.78 17.69
CA SER A 141 7.20 13.50 17.57
C SER A 141 8.40 12.56 17.48
N LYS A 142 8.40 11.45 18.25
CA LYS A 142 9.47 10.45 18.18
C LYS A 142 9.52 9.72 16.84
N ILE A 143 8.37 9.27 16.34
CA ILE A 143 8.27 8.62 15.01
C ILE A 143 8.83 9.55 13.93
N MET A 144 8.37 10.81 13.91
CA MET A 144 8.81 11.78 12.91
C MET A 144 10.32 12.08 13.02
N SER A 145 10.84 12.24 14.24
CA SER A 145 12.28 12.41 14.46
C SER A 145 13.10 11.21 13.96
N GLU A 146 12.62 9.99 14.18
CA GLU A 146 13.30 8.78 13.72
C GLU A 146 13.27 8.66 12.19
N LEU A 147 12.14 8.96 11.55
CA LEU A 147 12.04 8.99 10.08
C LEU A 147 13.03 9.99 9.46
N VAL A 148 13.09 11.21 10.02
CA VAL A 148 14.00 12.27 9.54
C VAL A 148 15.46 11.89 9.78
N SER A 149 15.81 11.41 10.98
CA SER A 149 17.19 11.03 11.31
C SER A 149 17.76 9.90 10.44
N ASN A 150 16.90 8.99 9.97
CA ASN A 150 17.26 7.91 9.07
C ASN A 150 17.05 8.25 7.58
N GLY A 151 16.62 9.48 7.29
CA GLY A 151 16.39 10.00 5.94
C GLY A 151 15.35 9.19 5.16
N VAL A 152 14.32 8.65 5.83
CA VAL A 152 13.21 7.96 5.17
C VAL A 152 12.30 9.00 4.53
N GLN A 153 12.10 8.90 3.22
CA GLN A 153 11.20 9.81 2.49
C GLN A 153 9.76 9.33 2.64
N ILE A 154 8.93 10.13 3.31
CA ILE A 154 7.49 9.94 3.35
C ILE A 154 6.79 10.90 2.39
N TYR A 155 5.55 10.59 2.04
CA TYR A 155 4.73 11.49 1.23
C TYR A 155 4.55 12.83 1.94
N GLN A 156 4.85 13.91 1.22
CA GLN A 156 4.65 15.28 1.67
C GLN A 156 3.52 15.88 0.84
N PHE A 157 2.62 16.60 1.51
CA PHE A 157 1.49 17.20 0.84
C PHE A 157 1.93 18.38 -0.02
N PRO A 158 1.41 18.51 -1.26
CA PRO A 158 1.73 19.63 -2.11
C PRO A 158 1.25 20.94 -1.47
N THR A 159 2.13 21.93 -1.36
CA THR A 159 1.81 23.27 -0.84
C THR A 159 1.78 24.33 -1.94
N ASP A 160 1.91 23.91 -3.19
CA ASP A 160 2.11 24.81 -4.33
C ASP A 160 0.80 25.46 -4.82
N GLU A 161 -0.34 24.79 -4.62
CA GLU A 161 -1.66 25.36 -4.92
C GLU A 161 -2.22 26.14 -3.73
N GLU A 162 -2.39 27.45 -3.90
CA GLU A 162 -2.90 28.37 -2.87
C GLU A 162 -4.29 27.96 -2.31
N THR A 163 -5.12 27.31 -3.12
CA THR A 163 -6.47 26.85 -2.74
C THR A 163 -6.48 25.66 -1.76
N VAL A 164 -5.45 24.81 -1.80
CA VAL A 164 -5.33 23.61 -0.96
C VAL A 164 -4.12 23.67 -0.01
N ALA A 165 -3.25 24.66 -0.15
CA ALA A 165 -2.03 24.83 0.66
C ALA A 165 -2.34 24.92 2.15
N GLU A 166 -3.37 25.67 2.56
CA GLU A 166 -3.74 25.78 3.98
C GLU A 166 -4.23 24.44 4.55
N ILE A 167 -5.05 23.72 3.79
CA ILE A 167 -5.54 22.38 4.17
C ILE A 167 -4.35 21.41 4.26
N ASN A 168 -3.48 21.38 3.26
CA ASN A 168 -2.32 20.49 3.21
C ASN A 168 -1.28 20.80 4.28
N ALA A 169 -1.08 22.07 4.62
CA ALA A 169 -0.24 22.49 5.74
C ALA A 169 -0.80 21.98 7.07
N THR A 170 -2.11 22.09 7.30
CA THR A 170 -2.73 21.53 8.52
C THR A 170 -2.63 20.01 8.56
N MET A 171 -2.84 19.32 7.43
CA MET A 171 -2.75 17.85 7.35
C MET A 171 -1.33 17.34 7.62
N SER A 172 -0.31 18.07 7.16
CA SER A 172 1.11 17.77 7.43
C SER A 172 1.42 17.67 8.92
N VAL A 173 0.81 18.56 9.73
CA VAL A 173 1.01 18.61 11.19
C VAL A 173 0.42 17.37 11.88
N HIS A 174 -0.58 16.72 11.27
CA HIS A 174 -1.22 15.54 11.85
C HIS A 174 -0.45 14.24 11.60
N LEU A 175 0.59 14.24 10.76
CA LEU A 175 1.41 13.06 10.50
C LEU A 175 2.26 12.65 11.74
N PRO A 176 2.37 11.33 12.02
CA PRO A 176 1.59 10.23 11.45
C PRO A 176 0.12 10.23 11.94
N PHE A 177 -0.82 9.85 11.07
CA PHE A 177 -2.26 9.87 11.43
C PHE A 177 -2.57 8.80 12.48
N ALA A 178 -3.26 9.19 13.55
CA ALA A 178 -3.67 8.26 14.60
C ALA A 178 -5.06 7.71 14.30
N VAL A 179 -5.17 6.46 13.87
CA VAL A 179 -6.42 5.90 13.35
C VAL A 179 -7.02 4.78 14.18
N VAL A 180 -8.35 4.76 14.22
CA VAL A 180 -9.15 3.70 14.83
C VAL A 180 -10.09 3.17 13.76
N GLY A 181 -10.09 1.86 13.53
CA GLY A 181 -11.03 1.20 12.63
C GLY A 181 -12.08 0.43 13.43
N SER A 182 -13.35 0.52 13.00
CA SER A 182 -14.42 -0.33 13.49
C SER A 182 -15.40 -0.68 12.37
N THR A 183 -15.87 -1.93 12.37
CA THR A 183 -16.98 -2.42 11.55
C THR A 183 -18.30 -2.46 12.33
N GLU A 184 -18.23 -2.28 13.65
CA GLU A 184 -19.39 -2.30 14.53
C GLU A 184 -20.00 -0.90 14.60
N GLU A 185 -21.32 -0.85 14.51
CA GLU A 185 -22.09 0.38 14.67
C GLU A 185 -22.77 0.38 16.04
N VAL A 186 -22.58 1.46 16.78
CA VAL A 186 -23.17 1.66 18.10
C VAL A 186 -24.11 2.86 18.01
N LYS A 187 -25.28 2.74 18.64
CA LYS A 187 -26.24 3.83 18.74
C LYS A 187 -25.74 4.85 19.76
N ILE A 188 -25.40 6.06 19.29
CA ILE A 188 -24.95 7.15 20.16
C ILE A 188 -25.93 8.31 20.00
N GLY A 189 -26.77 8.51 21.03
CA GLY A 189 -27.94 9.37 20.94
C GLY A 189 -28.94 8.85 19.90
N ASN A 190 -29.23 9.65 18.88
CA ASN A 190 -30.19 9.33 17.81
C ASN A 190 -29.54 8.85 16.50
N LYS A 191 -28.21 8.71 16.44
CA LYS A 191 -27.49 8.29 15.22
C LYS A 191 -26.74 6.98 15.45
N MET A 192 -26.73 6.13 14.43
CA MET A 192 -25.82 4.99 14.35
C MET A 192 -24.46 5.52 13.91
N ALA A 193 -23.41 5.18 14.65
CA ALA A 193 -22.05 5.59 14.32
C ALA A 193 -21.09 4.40 14.45
N LYS A 194 -20.12 4.31 13.55
CA LYS A 194 -19.04 3.32 13.66
C LYS A 194 -18.20 3.63 14.89
N ALA A 195 -18.16 2.70 15.82
CA ALA A 195 -17.52 2.91 17.11
C ALA A 195 -16.97 1.61 17.69
N ARG A 196 -16.07 1.74 18.67
CA ARG A 196 -15.61 0.63 19.49
C ARG A 196 -16.14 0.81 20.91
N GLN A 197 -16.91 -0.16 21.39
CA GLN A 197 -17.46 -0.16 22.73
C GLN A 197 -16.48 -0.81 23.69
N TYR A 198 -16.16 -0.10 24.77
CA TYR A 198 -15.43 -0.62 25.93
C TYR A 198 -16.30 -0.50 27.19
N PRO A 199 -15.98 -1.24 28.27
CA PRO A 199 -16.69 -1.10 29.55
C PRO A 199 -16.63 0.33 30.12
N TRP A 200 -15.56 1.07 29.82
CA TRP A 200 -15.33 2.44 30.33
C TRP A 200 -15.74 3.56 29.36
N GLY A 201 -16.20 3.25 28.14
CA GLY A 201 -16.60 4.27 27.19
C GLY A 201 -16.66 3.82 25.73
N VAL A 202 -17.00 4.76 24.86
CA VAL A 202 -17.23 4.51 23.42
C VAL A 202 -16.29 5.35 22.58
N VAL A 203 -15.46 4.71 21.78
CA VAL A 203 -14.56 5.39 20.85
C VAL A 203 -15.23 5.47 19.48
N GLN A 204 -15.79 6.63 19.17
CA GLN A 204 -16.32 6.97 17.85
C GLN A 204 -15.18 7.12 16.83
N VAL A 205 -15.31 6.47 15.67
CA VAL A 205 -14.31 6.52 14.58
C VAL A 205 -14.37 7.84 13.81
N GLU A 206 -15.56 8.40 13.60
CA GLU A 206 -15.73 9.66 12.85
C GLU A 206 -15.59 10.93 13.72
N ASN A 207 -15.21 10.77 14.99
CA ASN A 207 -15.01 11.89 15.89
C ASN A 207 -13.54 12.33 15.89
N GLU A 208 -13.28 13.55 15.44
CA GLU A 208 -11.93 14.12 15.35
C GLU A 208 -11.24 14.31 16.70
N ASN A 209 -12.01 14.38 17.80
CA ASN A 209 -11.44 14.43 19.14
C ASN A 209 -10.93 13.07 19.62
N HIS A 210 -11.30 11.98 18.96
CA HIS A 210 -10.89 10.61 19.31
C HIS A 210 -9.78 10.09 18.40
N CYS A 211 -9.86 10.35 17.09
CA CYS A 211 -8.85 9.89 16.14
C CYS A 211 -8.83 10.75 14.87
N ASP A 212 -7.72 10.66 14.13
CA ASP A 212 -7.48 11.41 12.89
C ASP A 212 -8.07 10.70 11.65
N PHE A 213 -9.03 9.79 11.83
CA PHE A 213 -9.58 8.98 10.74
C PHE A 213 -10.28 9.83 9.67
N VAL A 214 -11.03 10.86 10.08
CA VAL A 214 -11.70 11.78 9.15
C VAL A 214 -10.68 12.50 8.27
N LYS A 215 -9.59 12.98 8.88
CA LYS A 215 -8.48 13.65 8.20
C LYS A 215 -7.78 12.72 7.20
N LEU A 216 -7.50 11.48 7.59
CA LEU A 216 -6.94 10.47 6.68
C LEU A 216 -7.86 10.21 5.47
N ARG A 217 -9.17 10.07 5.71
CA ARG A 217 -10.16 9.81 4.65
C ARG A 217 -10.24 10.98 3.66
N GLU A 218 -10.33 12.20 4.18
CA GLU A 218 -10.36 13.42 3.37
C GLU A 218 -9.11 13.57 2.51
N MET A 219 -7.94 13.34 3.12
CA MET A 219 -6.66 13.39 2.44
C MET A 219 -6.56 12.40 1.27
N LEU A 220 -6.88 11.12 1.52
CA LEU A 220 -6.71 10.05 0.53
C LEU A 220 -7.71 10.12 -0.63
N ILE A 221 -8.95 10.49 -0.33
CA ILE A 221 -10.07 10.31 -1.26
C ILE A 221 -10.44 11.62 -1.95
N ARG A 222 -10.44 12.75 -1.22
CA ARG A 222 -11.01 14.00 -1.73
C ARG A 222 -9.99 14.93 -2.36
N VAL A 223 -8.78 15.00 -1.80
CA VAL A 223 -7.84 16.09 -2.11
C VAL A 223 -6.65 15.60 -2.93
N ASN A 224 -5.99 14.52 -2.51
CA ASN A 224 -4.64 14.22 -3.01
C ASN A 224 -4.54 12.98 -3.90
N MET A 225 -5.65 12.40 -4.36
CA MET A 225 -5.59 11.17 -5.17
C MET A 225 -4.87 11.38 -6.50
N GLU A 226 -5.12 12.52 -7.16
CA GLU A 226 -4.45 12.88 -8.42
C GLU A 226 -2.97 13.13 -8.21
N ASP A 227 -2.59 13.88 -7.17
CA ASP A 227 -1.20 14.13 -6.82
C ASP A 227 -0.44 12.83 -6.47
N LEU A 228 -1.05 11.92 -5.70
CA LEU A 228 -0.46 10.61 -5.41
C LEU A 228 -0.17 9.81 -6.68
N ARG A 229 -1.06 9.87 -7.68
CA ARG A 229 -0.85 9.23 -8.98
C ARG A 229 0.26 9.92 -9.78
N GLU A 230 0.26 11.25 -9.80
CA GLU A 230 1.27 12.05 -10.49
C GLU A 230 2.67 11.84 -9.91
N GLN A 231 2.83 11.87 -8.58
CA GLN A 231 4.08 11.54 -7.89
C GLN A 231 4.54 10.11 -8.18
N THR A 232 3.60 9.16 -8.25
CA THR A 232 3.92 7.78 -8.62
C THR A 232 4.48 7.70 -10.03
N HIS A 233 3.91 8.45 -10.98
CA HIS A 233 4.36 8.46 -12.36
C HIS A 233 5.71 9.20 -12.53
N THR A 234 5.76 10.47 -12.12
CA THR A 234 6.88 11.38 -12.39
C THR A 234 8.12 11.12 -11.56
N ARG A 235 7.98 10.52 -10.37
CA ARG A 235 9.10 10.28 -9.46
C ARG A 235 9.42 8.80 -9.33
N HIS A 236 8.47 8.00 -8.85
CA HIS A 236 8.75 6.60 -8.50
C HIS A 236 8.90 5.71 -9.75
N TYR A 237 7.98 5.82 -10.70
CA TYR A 237 8.02 5.09 -11.95
C TYR A 237 9.17 5.57 -12.85
N GLU A 238 9.39 6.88 -13.00
CA GLU A 238 10.53 7.38 -13.80
C GLU A 238 11.88 6.94 -13.25
N LEU A 239 12.04 6.87 -11.92
CA LEU A 239 13.25 6.31 -11.31
C LEU A 239 13.45 4.84 -11.71
N TYR A 240 12.40 4.02 -11.61
CA TYR A 240 12.43 2.61 -12.05
C TYR A 240 12.73 2.49 -13.54
N ARG A 241 12.02 3.26 -14.37
CA ARG A 241 12.14 3.31 -15.83
C ARG A 241 13.55 3.66 -16.27
N ARG A 242 14.16 4.69 -15.68
CA ARG A 242 15.55 5.06 -15.97
C ARG A 242 16.51 3.90 -15.69
N CYS A 243 16.42 3.28 -14.50
CA CYS A 243 17.26 2.14 -14.15
C CYS A 243 17.06 0.96 -15.11
N LYS A 244 15.82 0.65 -15.49
CA LYS A 244 15.51 -0.44 -16.43
C LYS A 244 16.00 -0.17 -17.85
N LEU A 245 15.85 1.04 -18.35
CA LEU A 245 16.35 1.39 -19.68
C LEU A 245 17.88 1.32 -19.74
N GLU A 246 18.57 1.78 -18.70
CA GLU A 246 20.02 1.65 -18.58
C GLU A 246 20.46 0.18 -18.55
N GLU A 247 19.74 -0.69 -17.81
CA GLU A 247 19.96 -2.15 -17.78
C GLU A 247 19.75 -2.80 -19.15
N MET A 248 18.75 -2.34 -19.91
CA MET A 248 18.46 -2.78 -21.28
C MET A 248 19.47 -2.26 -22.32
N GLY A 249 20.45 -1.45 -21.91
CA GLY A 249 21.52 -0.94 -22.77
C GLY A 249 21.22 0.41 -23.42
N PHE A 250 20.11 1.07 -23.06
CA PHE A 250 19.86 2.47 -23.41
C PHE A 250 20.63 3.38 -22.44
N LYS A 251 21.95 3.35 -22.52
CA LYS A 251 22.78 4.38 -21.88
C LYS A 251 22.80 5.59 -22.79
N ASP A 252 22.62 6.77 -22.23
CA ASP A 252 23.02 8.03 -22.86
C ASP A 252 24.54 7.98 -22.99
N THR A 253 25.04 7.40 -24.07
CA THR A 253 26.46 7.31 -24.31
C THR A 253 26.97 8.62 -24.91
N ASP A 254 28.17 9.02 -24.48
CA ASP A 254 28.98 10.09 -25.06
C ASP A 254 28.84 10.18 -26.59
N PRO A 255 28.99 11.37 -27.20
CA PRO A 255 28.74 11.62 -28.62
C PRO A 255 29.54 10.74 -29.62
N ASP A 256 30.53 9.95 -29.15
CA ASP A 256 31.37 9.06 -29.97
C ASP A 256 31.00 7.57 -29.91
N SER A 257 29.86 7.22 -29.33
CA SER A 257 29.38 5.84 -29.23
C SER A 257 28.46 5.46 -30.40
N LYS A 258 28.75 4.34 -31.07
CA LYS A 258 27.95 3.84 -32.20
C LYS A 258 26.50 3.58 -31.74
N PRO A 259 25.47 3.98 -32.54
CA PRO A 259 24.09 3.73 -32.18
C PRO A 259 23.84 2.23 -32.07
N PHE A 260 23.28 1.81 -30.92
CA PHE A 260 22.90 0.44 -30.65
C PHE A 260 21.83 -0.01 -31.66
N SER A 261 22.00 -1.20 -32.24
CA SER A 261 21.17 -1.69 -33.32
C SER A 261 19.79 -2.13 -32.81
N TYR A 262 18.71 -1.59 -33.40
CA TYR A 262 17.33 -2.04 -33.15
C TYR A 262 17.15 -3.56 -33.31
N TRP A 263 18.00 -4.22 -34.11
CA TRP A 263 17.98 -5.68 -34.29
C TRP A 263 18.47 -6.45 -33.07
N GLU A 264 19.34 -5.86 -32.24
CA GLU A 264 19.82 -6.48 -31.00
C GLU A 264 18.77 -6.38 -29.89
N LEU A 265 18.04 -5.27 -29.82
CA LEU A 265 16.86 -5.10 -28.94
C LEU A 265 15.76 -6.11 -29.28
N TRP A 266 15.51 -6.34 -30.58
CA TRP A 266 14.49 -7.30 -31.02
C TRP A 266 14.85 -8.74 -30.64
N LYS A 267 16.14 -9.11 -30.67
CA LYS A 267 16.61 -10.42 -30.19
C LYS A 267 16.38 -10.61 -28.69
N TRP A 268 16.61 -9.58 -27.88
CA TRP A 268 16.35 -9.64 -26.44
C TRP A 268 14.86 -9.74 -26.12
N PHE A 269 14.00 -8.99 -26.82
CA PHE A 269 12.55 -9.07 -26.66
C PHE A 269 12.02 -10.48 -26.99
N VAL A 270 12.48 -11.07 -28.09
CA VAL A 270 12.12 -12.44 -28.49
C VAL A 270 12.63 -13.48 -27.47
N LEU A 271 13.81 -13.28 -26.88
CA LEU A 271 14.34 -14.16 -25.84
C LEU A 271 13.54 -14.11 -24.52
N LEU A 272 13.06 -12.92 -24.13
CA LEU A 272 12.17 -12.72 -22.98
C LEU A 272 10.81 -13.40 -23.17
N GLU A 273 10.25 -13.31 -24.38
CA GLU A 273 8.96 -13.91 -24.71
C GLU A 273 9.05 -15.44 -24.80
N ILE A 274 10.18 -16.00 -25.25
CA ILE A 274 10.47 -17.44 -25.25
C ILE A 274 10.66 -17.98 -23.82
N HIS A 275 11.24 -17.21 -22.89
CA HIS A 275 11.37 -17.62 -21.50
C HIS A 275 10.01 -17.71 -20.78
N HIS A 276 9.05 -16.84 -21.15
CA HIS A 276 7.69 -16.94 -20.63
C HIS A 276 6.93 -18.16 -21.19
N LEU A 277 7.09 -18.48 -22.48
CA LEU A 277 6.45 -19.65 -23.11
C LEU A 277 7.05 -21.00 -22.66
N ASN A 278 8.33 -21.07 -22.30
CA ASN A 278 8.96 -22.31 -21.82
C ASN A 278 8.67 -22.64 -20.35
N SER A 279 8.04 -21.73 -19.60
CA SER A 279 7.64 -21.98 -18.22
C SER A 279 6.31 -22.74 -18.12
N ASP A 280 5.53 -22.81 -19.20
CA ASP A 280 4.20 -23.44 -19.25
C ASP A 280 4.15 -24.81 -19.96
N VAL A 281 5.28 -25.36 -20.37
CA VAL A 281 5.33 -26.67 -21.08
C VAL A 281 6.24 -27.66 -20.38
N HIS A 282 6.07 -27.88 -19.07
CA HIS A 282 6.46 -29.15 -18.44
C HIS A 282 5.75 -29.32 -17.09
N LEU A 283 4.55 -29.93 -17.10
CA LEU A 283 4.14 -30.99 -16.17
C LEU A 283 2.70 -31.45 -16.48
N GLY A 284 2.56 -32.23 -17.53
CA GLY A 284 1.43 -33.15 -17.67
C GLY A 284 1.82 -34.52 -17.13
N ALA A 285 1.23 -34.93 -16.00
CA ALA A 285 0.66 -36.27 -15.79
C ALA A 285 0.31 -36.55 -14.32
N SER A 286 -0.97 -36.84 -14.10
CA SER A 286 -1.52 -37.79 -13.11
C SER A 286 -1.47 -37.46 -11.61
N LYS A 287 -2.60 -36.98 -11.07
CA LYS A 287 -3.51 -37.80 -10.23
C LYS A 287 -4.77 -37.02 -9.83
N ILE A 288 -5.91 -37.57 -10.25
CA ILE A 288 -7.25 -37.25 -9.76
C ILE A 288 -7.45 -37.95 -8.41
N ILE A 289 -7.82 -37.22 -7.35
CA ILE A 289 -8.74 -37.70 -6.29
C ILE A 289 -9.55 -36.49 -5.79
N TRP A 290 -10.86 -36.48 -6.08
CA TRP A 290 -11.85 -35.73 -5.30
C TRP A 290 -12.23 -36.55 -4.06
N SER A 291 -12.33 -35.95 -2.88
CA SER A 291 -13.19 -36.46 -1.81
C SER A 291 -13.65 -35.35 -0.88
N ILE A 292 -14.97 -35.21 -0.82
CA ILE A 292 -15.76 -34.42 0.13
C ILE A 292 -15.63 -35.04 1.54
N LYS A 293 -15.54 -34.23 2.60
CA LYS A 293 -16.15 -34.55 3.90
C LYS A 293 -16.40 -33.32 4.77
N THR A 294 -17.62 -33.27 5.28
CA THR A 294 -18.25 -32.34 6.22
C THR A 294 -17.76 -32.53 7.66
N GLY A 295 -17.87 -31.49 8.50
CA GLY A 295 -17.67 -31.57 9.97
C GLY A 295 -17.94 -30.23 10.68
N PHE A 296 -18.67 -30.29 11.80
CA PHE A 296 -19.36 -29.24 12.56
C PHE A 296 -18.55 -28.76 13.80
N GLU A 297 -18.89 -27.56 14.33
CA GLU A 297 -18.65 -27.02 15.72
C GLU A 297 -17.19 -26.75 16.18
N SER A 298 -16.81 -25.79 17.04
CA SER A 298 -17.47 -24.82 17.96
C SER A 298 -16.44 -23.78 18.47
N THR A 299 -16.91 -22.56 18.77
CA THR A 299 -16.47 -21.55 19.79
C THR A 299 -15.06 -20.93 19.83
N ASP A 300 -15.08 -19.58 19.74
CA ASP A 300 -14.41 -18.54 20.57
C ASP A 300 -12.89 -18.58 20.84
N LEU A 301 -12.16 -17.50 20.50
CA LEU A 301 -11.96 -16.30 21.35
C LEU A 301 -10.85 -15.38 20.75
N ALA A 302 -11.08 -14.08 20.86
CA ALA A 302 -10.23 -12.91 20.64
C ALA A 302 -8.69 -13.05 20.47
N ASN A 303 -8.14 -12.43 19.41
CA ASN A 303 -7.24 -11.27 19.51
C ASN A 303 -6.75 -10.77 18.13
N ARG A 304 -7.25 -9.60 17.68
CA ARG A 304 -6.77 -8.90 16.46
C ARG A 304 -5.60 -7.99 16.83
N LYS A 305 -4.50 -7.90 16.05
CA LYS A 305 -3.64 -6.68 15.97
C LYS A 305 -2.87 -6.55 14.62
N VAL A 306 -3.14 -5.42 13.96
CA VAL A 306 -2.37 -4.58 13.01
C VAL A 306 -1.82 -5.24 11.71
N LYS A 307 -2.53 -4.97 10.60
CA LYS A 307 -2.16 -5.28 9.20
C LYS A 307 -1.54 -4.02 8.56
N SER A 308 -0.53 -4.16 7.70
CA SER A 308 -0.12 -3.09 6.76
C SER A 308 -0.83 -3.30 5.41
N THR A 309 -1.44 -2.24 4.86
CA THR A 309 -2.26 -2.29 3.64
C THR A 309 -1.78 -1.23 2.64
N TRP A 310 -1.63 -1.62 1.38
CA TRP A 310 -1.14 -0.80 0.27
C TRP A 310 -2.27 -0.58 -0.74
N PHE A 311 -2.25 0.54 -1.47
CA PHE A 311 -3.28 0.92 -2.44
C PHE A 311 -2.73 1.04 -3.86
N SER A 312 -3.42 0.42 -4.80
CA SER A 312 -3.36 0.76 -6.22
C SER A 312 -4.76 1.22 -6.64
N ILE A 313 -4.89 2.42 -7.19
CA ILE A 313 -6.20 2.97 -7.61
C ILE A 313 -6.10 3.33 -9.07
N SER A 314 -6.65 2.48 -9.92
CA SER A 314 -6.73 2.71 -11.37
C SER A 314 -7.97 3.51 -11.74
#